data_AF-A0A2V5WEH8-F1
#
_entry.id   AF-A0A2V5WEH8-F1
#
_cell.length_a   1.000
_cell.length_b   1.000
_cell.length_c   1.000
_cell.angle_alpha   90.00
_cell.angle_beta   90.00
_cell.angle_gamma   90.00
#
_symmetry.space_group_name_H-M   'P 1'
#
loop_
_entity.id
_entity.type
_entity.pdbx_description
1 polymer ?
#
loop_
_entity_poly.entity_id
_entity_poly.type
_entity_poly.pdbx_seq_one_letter_code
_entity_poly.pdbx_strand_id
1 'polypeptide(L)'
;MRHDASQAADKMPAPKMRSEETPALTPALSPRRGGSIRSPKEFSSSSMWSLLTSAVALDPENRLLWHFNRERLDFESMRDSLLAVSGELDMNAGGKPVELFKKPSALRRTVYGFIDRQFLPGVFRVFDFANPDMHNPQRLDTTVPQQALFFMNSPFVVERARSLTSRPEVAALKKPKQRIQDLYRLVFQRPATPRQVERGRRFLAEADALPPPEPPQPVVSPWQYGFGEYDEQTQRVKSFVPLPHFVDESWQGGPKWPDEKLGWVRLTAEGGHAGNDLQHAAIRRWTAQHDGVVSVSGTLAHEHKEGDGIRGRIVSSRAGSLGSWTLHNDKAETKIESLEVKKGDTIDFVVDFNANLNNDDFKWAPAIKLKEQPVGGSSAEYAGEWGAKKDFSGPPEPPPKPLSPWEKYAQVLLLSNEFMFVD
;
A
#
# COMPACT_ATOMS: atom_id res chain seq x y z
N MET A 1 22.43 56.14 7.66
CA MET A 1 23.64 55.31 7.60
C MET A 1 23.37 54.15 6.67
N ARG A 2 24.02 54.17 5.49
CA ARG A 2 24.41 53.08 4.57
C ARG A 2 23.47 51.86 4.41
N HIS A 3 23.17 51.36 3.22
CA HIS A 3 23.13 51.87 1.84
C HIS A 3 22.44 50.74 1.06
N ASP A 4 21.41 51.11 0.31
CA ASP A 4 20.74 50.28 -0.70
C ASP A 4 21.62 50.19 -1.95
N ALA A 5 21.70 49.02 -2.61
CA ALA A 5 22.35 48.84 -3.90
C ALA A 5 21.86 47.58 -4.63
N SER A 6 20.80 47.79 -5.42
CA SER A 6 20.48 47.04 -6.63
C SER A 6 21.43 47.44 -7.78
N GLN A 7 21.99 46.46 -8.51
CA GLN A 7 22.31 46.44 -9.96
C GLN A 7 23.19 45.21 -10.27
N ALA A 8 22.71 44.25 -11.08
CA ALA A 8 22.93 44.13 -12.53
C ALA A 8 24.39 43.77 -12.94
N ALA A 9 24.60 42.50 -13.30
CA ALA A 9 25.71 42.01 -14.14
C ALA A 9 25.25 40.68 -14.77
N ASP A 10 24.65 40.70 -15.95
CA ASP A 10 25.27 40.67 -17.28
C ASP A 10 25.64 39.25 -17.76
N LYS A 11 25.09 38.91 -18.93
CA LYS A 11 25.17 37.60 -19.58
C LYS A 11 26.56 37.46 -20.21
N MET A 12 27.37 36.50 -19.74
CA MET A 12 28.54 36.05 -20.48
C MET A 12 28.27 34.71 -21.20
N PRO A 13 28.67 34.58 -22.48
CA PRO A 13 28.35 33.42 -23.31
C PRO A 13 29.31 32.24 -23.08
N ALA A 14 28.79 31.04 -23.28
CA ALA A 14 29.53 29.78 -23.21
C ALA A 14 30.69 29.71 -24.23
N PRO A 15 31.85 29.14 -23.86
CA PRO A 15 32.97 28.97 -24.78
C PRO A 15 32.67 27.86 -25.81
N LYS A 16 32.77 28.21 -27.09
CA LYS A 16 32.78 27.25 -28.22
C LYS A 16 34.05 26.42 -28.13
N MET A 17 33.92 25.13 -27.81
CA MET A 17 34.99 24.15 -28.08
C MET A 17 34.77 23.46 -29.43
N ARG A 18 35.77 23.73 -30.27
CA ARG A 18 36.21 23.12 -31.53
C ARG A 18 35.71 21.69 -31.79
N SER A 19 35.19 21.51 -33.00
CA SER A 19 35.12 20.22 -33.69
C SER A 19 36.53 19.70 -33.96
N GLU A 20 36.94 18.64 -33.28
CA GLU A 20 38.08 17.83 -33.69
C GLU A 20 37.62 16.39 -33.89
N GLU A 21 37.93 15.90 -35.08
CA GLU A 21 37.68 14.57 -35.61
C GLU A 21 38.35 13.52 -34.72
N THR A 22 37.59 12.50 -34.29
CA THR A 22 38.16 11.33 -33.62
C THR A 22 38.66 10.36 -34.70
N PRO A 23 39.97 10.07 -34.80
CA PRO A 23 40.46 9.07 -35.74
C PRO A 23 40.14 7.67 -35.22
N ALA A 24 39.65 6.82 -36.11
CA ALA A 24 39.44 5.40 -35.87
C ALA A 24 40.76 4.71 -35.48
N LEU A 25 40.84 4.21 -34.26
CA LEU A 25 41.93 3.34 -33.81
C LEU A 25 41.62 1.90 -34.24
N THR A 26 42.09 1.54 -35.44
CA THR A 26 42.41 0.16 -35.81
C THR A 26 43.64 -0.33 -35.04
N PRO A 27 43.62 -1.49 -34.36
CA PRO A 27 44.85 -2.13 -33.93
C PRO A 27 45.40 -3.00 -35.06
N ALA A 28 46.45 -2.51 -35.71
CA ALA A 28 47.32 -3.31 -36.56
C ALA A 28 48.33 -4.06 -35.68
N LEU A 29 48.26 -5.39 -35.67
CA LEU A 29 49.34 -6.26 -35.19
C LEU A 29 49.69 -7.25 -36.31
N SER A 30 50.86 -7.04 -36.92
CA SER A 30 51.50 -7.93 -37.88
C SER A 30 52.35 -9.00 -37.15
N PRO A 31 52.66 -10.15 -37.77
CA PRO A 31 52.79 -11.44 -37.10
C PRO A 31 54.22 -11.73 -36.62
N ARG A 32 54.34 -12.34 -35.43
CA ARG A 32 55.56 -13.06 -35.01
C ARG A 32 55.25 -14.55 -34.78
N ARG A 33 55.81 -15.35 -35.70
CA ARG A 33 56.32 -16.74 -35.59
C ARG A 33 55.59 -17.71 -34.63
N GLY A 34 54.80 -18.59 -35.23
CA GLY A 34 54.99 -20.05 -35.15
C GLY A 34 54.86 -20.73 -33.79
N GLY A 35 53.62 -20.98 -33.38
CA GLY A 35 53.27 -22.03 -32.42
C GLY A 35 52.00 -22.73 -32.90
N SER A 36 52.06 -24.04 -33.15
CA SER A 36 50.92 -24.85 -33.61
C SER A 36 49.82 -24.87 -32.54
N ILE A 37 48.74 -24.12 -32.77
CA ILE A 37 47.53 -24.18 -31.96
C ILE A 37 46.78 -25.45 -32.39
N ARG A 38 46.85 -26.49 -31.55
CA ARG A 38 45.96 -27.64 -31.67
C ARG A 38 44.51 -27.15 -31.62
N SER A 39 43.66 -27.66 -32.51
CA SER A 39 42.23 -27.42 -32.54
C SER A 39 41.60 -27.59 -31.14
N PRO A 40 40.66 -26.73 -30.71
CA PRO A 40 39.93 -26.94 -29.47
C PRO A 40 39.21 -28.29 -29.56
N LYS A 41 39.59 -29.26 -28.73
CA LYS A 41 38.74 -30.42 -28.48
C LYS A 41 37.47 -29.89 -27.83
N GLU A 42 36.32 -30.17 -28.43
CA GLU A 42 35.02 -29.95 -27.81
C GLU A 42 35.00 -30.60 -26.42
N PHE A 43 35.07 -29.79 -25.37
CA PHE A 43 34.80 -30.25 -24.02
C PHE A 43 33.30 -30.51 -23.92
N SER A 44 32.91 -31.77 -24.04
CA SER A 44 31.53 -32.21 -23.82
C SER A 44 31.05 -31.74 -22.44
N SER A 45 29.84 -31.18 -22.39
CA SER A 45 29.16 -30.74 -21.16
C SER A 45 29.18 -31.82 -20.07
N SER A 46 29.15 -33.10 -20.45
CA SER A 46 29.23 -34.24 -19.51
C SER A 46 30.51 -34.27 -18.65
N SER A 47 31.65 -33.84 -19.20
CA SER A 47 32.92 -33.81 -18.48
C SER A 47 32.97 -32.70 -17.42
N MET A 48 32.34 -31.55 -17.72
CA MET A 48 32.23 -30.41 -16.82
C MET A 48 31.29 -30.72 -15.65
N TRP A 49 30.15 -31.39 -15.92
CA TRP A 49 29.23 -31.87 -14.88
C TRP A 49 29.88 -32.91 -13.96
N SER A 50 30.70 -33.82 -14.49
CA SER A 50 31.43 -34.82 -13.68
C SER A 50 32.49 -34.17 -12.77
N LEU A 51 33.18 -33.14 -13.25
CA LEU A 51 34.16 -32.38 -12.46
C LEU A 51 33.48 -31.56 -11.37
N LEU A 52 32.36 -30.89 -11.68
CA LEU A 52 31.54 -30.16 -10.71
C LEU A 52 30.99 -31.07 -9.61
N THR A 53 30.48 -32.26 -9.98
CA THR A 53 29.95 -33.22 -8.99
C THR A 53 31.06 -33.73 -8.07
N SER A 54 32.26 -33.95 -8.61
CA SER A 54 33.43 -34.35 -7.83
C SER A 54 33.91 -33.23 -6.89
N ALA A 55 33.87 -31.98 -7.36
CA ALA A 55 34.27 -30.82 -6.56
C ALA A 55 33.32 -30.56 -5.38
N VAL A 56 32.00 -30.65 -5.59
CA VAL A 56 30.99 -30.54 -4.50
C VAL A 56 31.17 -31.65 -3.47
N ALA A 57 31.53 -32.87 -3.88
CA ALA A 57 31.74 -33.97 -2.94
C ALA A 57 33.03 -33.82 -2.12
N LEU A 58 34.08 -33.21 -2.69
CA LEU A 58 35.39 -33.04 -2.05
C LEU A 58 35.47 -31.79 -1.18
N ASP A 59 34.80 -30.71 -1.58
CA ASP A 59 34.78 -29.43 -0.88
C ASP A 59 33.36 -28.83 -0.91
N PRO A 60 32.41 -29.43 -0.17
CA PRO A 60 31.01 -28.99 -0.15
C PRO A 60 30.84 -27.58 0.45
N GLU A 61 31.74 -27.18 1.34
CA GLU A 61 31.75 -25.87 1.99
C GLU A 61 32.50 -24.81 1.15
N ASN A 62 32.93 -25.16 -0.07
CA ASN A 62 33.65 -24.28 -0.99
C ASN A 62 34.85 -23.56 -0.35
N ARG A 63 35.59 -24.23 0.54
CA ARG A 63 36.75 -23.67 1.26
C ARG A 63 37.92 -23.34 0.33
N LEU A 64 38.00 -24.04 -0.80
CA LEU A 64 39.00 -23.82 -1.85
C LEU A 64 38.54 -22.78 -2.88
N LEU A 65 37.35 -22.20 -2.70
CA LEU A 65 36.78 -21.14 -3.55
C LEU A 65 36.74 -21.53 -5.04
N TRP A 66 36.35 -22.78 -5.32
CA TRP A 66 36.29 -23.32 -6.67
C TRP A 66 35.03 -22.88 -7.43
N HIS A 67 34.04 -22.31 -6.74
CA HIS A 67 32.92 -21.57 -7.31
C HIS A 67 32.62 -20.29 -6.53
N PHE A 68 31.76 -19.42 -7.06
CA PHE A 68 31.29 -18.25 -6.33
C PHE A 68 30.22 -18.68 -5.31
N ASN A 69 30.31 -18.16 -4.08
CA ASN A 69 29.33 -18.46 -3.06
C ASN A 69 28.03 -17.74 -3.40
N ARG A 70 26.92 -18.46 -3.26
CA ARG A 70 25.61 -17.87 -3.55
C ARG A 70 25.33 -16.75 -2.55
N GLU A 71 25.17 -15.53 -3.05
CA GLU A 71 24.87 -14.35 -2.25
C GLU A 71 23.47 -13.84 -2.57
N ARG A 72 22.73 -13.43 -1.53
CA ARG A 72 21.39 -12.87 -1.73
C ARG A 72 21.51 -11.46 -2.31
N LEU A 73 20.59 -11.11 -3.20
CA LEU A 73 20.45 -9.73 -3.65
C LEU A 73 20.12 -8.82 -2.46
N ASP A 74 20.83 -7.70 -2.38
CA ASP A 74 20.47 -6.60 -1.49
C ASP A 74 19.12 -5.99 -1.90
N PHE A 75 18.54 -5.19 -1.02
CA PHE A 75 17.21 -4.62 -1.25
C PHE A 75 17.14 -3.84 -2.57
N GLU A 76 18.16 -3.03 -2.85
CA GLU A 76 18.25 -2.17 -4.01
C GLU A 76 18.30 -2.99 -5.31
N SER A 77 19.21 -3.97 -5.40
CA SER A 77 19.37 -4.80 -6.59
C SER A 77 18.16 -5.70 -6.79
N MET A 78 17.60 -6.25 -5.71
CA MET A 78 16.37 -7.03 -5.78
C MET A 78 15.20 -6.23 -6.33
N ARG A 79 14.94 -5.04 -5.77
CA ARG A 79 13.83 -4.19 -6.20
C ARG A 79 14.02 -3.71 -7.65
N ASP A 80 15.23 -3.31 -8.01
CA ASP A 80 15.55 -2.88 -9.38
C ASP A 80 15.44 -4.06 -10.36
N SER A 81 15.79 -5.28 -9.95
CA SER A 81 15.62 -6.50 -10.76
C SER A 81 14.15 -6.81 -11.02
N LEU A 82 13.28 -6.70 -10.01
CA LEU A 82 11.83 -6.86 -10.17
C LEU A 82 11.25 -5.87 -11.19
N LEU A 83 11.72 -4.61 -11.16
CA LEU A 83 11.32 -3.58 -12.11
C LEU A 83 11.91 -3.82 -13.51
N ALA A 84 13.14 -4.31 -13.61
CA ALA A 84 13.79 -4.58 -14.88
C ALA A 84 13.11 -5.72 -15.64
N VAL A 85 12.82 -6.84 -14.96
CA VAL A 85 12.20 -8.01 -15.61
C VAL A 85 10.73 -7.77 -15.95
N SER A 86 10.02 -6.93 -15.19
CA SER A 86 8.66 -6.50 -15.54
C SER A 86 8.63 -5.47 -16.67
N GLY A 87 9.77 -4.86 -17.01
CA GLY A 87 9.89 -3.86 -18.08
C GLY A 87 9.48 -2.45 -17.66
N GLU A 88 9.40 -2.20 -16.35
CA GLU A 88 8.90 -0.94 -15.77
C GLU A 88 10.02 -0.04 -15.23
N LEU A 89 11.27 -0.53 -15.17
CA LEU A 89 12.38 0.21 -14.57
C LEU A 89 12.67 1.53 -15.30
N ASP A 90 12.47 2.64 -14.59
CA ASP A 90 12.90 3.96 -15.06
C ASP A 90 14.39 4.17 -14.79
N MET A 91 15.15 4.28 -15.89
CA MET A 91 16.60 4.45 -15.94
C MET A 91 17.06 5.92 -15.95
N ASN A 92 16.14 6.89 -15.90
CA ASN A 92 16.48 8.31 -15.89
C ASN A 92 17.41 8.66 -14.73
N ALA A 93 18.49 9.38 -15.01
CA ALA A 93 19.49 9.78 -14.02
C ALA A 93 19.22 11.16 -13.40
N GLY A 94 19.53 11.32 -12.11
CA GLY A 94 19.50 12.61 -11.39
C GLY A 94 18.11 13.19 -11.06
N GLY A 95 18.02 14.36 -10.45
CA GLY A 95 16.73 14.96 -10.07
C GLY A 95 16.23 14.55 -8.68
N LYS A 96 14.97 14.90 -8.35
CA LYS A 96 14.45 14.80 -6.98
C LYS A 96 14.26 13.34 -6.53
N PRO A 97 14.46 13.05 -5.23
CA PRO A 97 14.18 11.73 -4.68
C PRO A 97 12.67 11.44 -4.69
N VAL A 98 12.32 10.16 -4.67
CA VAL A 98 10.92 9.68 -4.73
C VAL A 98 10.59 8.74 -3.58
N GLU A 99 9.38 8.81 -3.06
CA GLU A 99 8.89 7.88 -2.04
C GLU A 99 8.62 6.50 -2.68
N LEU A 100 9.43 5.50 -2.34
CA LEU A 100 9.40 4.20 -3.04
C LEU A 100 8.09 3.41 -2.83
N PHE A 101 7.45 3.58 -1.68
CA PHE A 101 6.30 2.78 -1.24
C PHE A 101 4.98 3.55 -1.21
N LYS A 102 4.98 4.85 -1.55
CA LYS A 102 3.74 5.60 -1.72
C LYS A 102 3.03 5.07 -2.96
N LYS A 103 1.72 4.83 -2.86
CA LYS A 103 0.91 4.39 -4.01
C LYS A 103 0.64 5.56 -4.97
N PRO A 104 0.75 5.38 -6.30
CA PRO A 104 1.31 4.21 -6.97
C PRO A 104 2.83 4.08 -6.74
N SER A 105 3.32 2.86 -6.51
CA SER A 105 4.73 2.60 -6.19
C SER A 105 5.67 3.22 -7.22
N ALA A 106 6.75 3.86 -6.77
CA ALA A 106 7.71 4.46 -7.70
C ALA A 106 8.33 3.39 -8.61
N LEU A 107 8.54 3.69 -9.89
CA LEU A 107 9.17 2.76 -10.86
C LEU A 107 10.65 3.07 -11.09
N ARG A 108 11.16 4.08 -10.39
CA ARG A 108 12.53 4.55 -10.48
C ARG A 108 13.50 3.61 -9.77
N ARG A 109 14.75 3.57 -10.25
CA ARG A 109 15.87 2.90 -9.56
C ARG A 109 15.90 3.27 -8.08
N THR A 110 16.14 2.26 -7.25
CA THR A 110 16.05 2.34 -5.78
C THR A 110 17.02 3.35 -5.18
N VAL A 111 18.15 3.60 -5.84
CA VAL A 111 19.13 4.64 -5.45
C VAL A 111 18.55 6.06 -5.39
N TYR A 112 17.45 6.34 -6.10
CA TYR A 112 16.75 7.62 -6.05
C TYR A 112 15.60 7.65 -5.03
N GLY A 113 15.52 6.63 -4.17
CA GLY A 113 14.55 6.58 -3.08
C GLY A 113 14.78 7.68 -2.05
N PHE A 114 13.70 8.33 -1.61
CA PHE A 114 13.73 9.22 -0.48
C PHE A 114 13.93 8.41 0.82
N ILE A 115 14.94 8.79 1.59
CA ILE A 115 15.27 8.18 2.89
C ILE A 115 15.10 9.23 3.97
N ASP A 116 14.08 9.07 4.80
CA ASP A 116 13.97 9.76 6.08
C ASP A 116 14.83 9.02 7.11
N ARG A 117 15.85 9.70 7.65
CA ARG A 117 16.76 9.10 8.62
C ARG A 117 16.10 8.81 9.96
N GLN A 118 15.10 9.60 10.34
CA GLN A 118 14.38 9.44 11.60
C GLN A 118 13.27 8.39 11.48
N PHE A 119 12.68 8.27 10.29
CA PHE A 119 11.53 7.40 10.03
C PHE A 119 11.77 6.43 8.87
N LEU A 120 12.75 5.54 9.01
CA LEU A 120 13.04 4.52 8.00
C LEU A 120 11.89 3.48 7.92
N PRO A 121 11.24 3.30 6.75
CA PRO A 121 10.20 2.29 6.56
C PRO A 121 10.63 0.88 6.97
N GLY A 122 9.71 0.11 7.59
CA GLY A 122 10.01 -1.22 8.13
C GLY A 122 10.50 -2.24 7.07
N VAL A 123 10.05 -2.12 5.83
CA VAL A 123 10.48 -2.99 4.71
C VAL A 123 11.99 -2.91 4.47
N PHE A 124 12.62 -1.74 4.62
CA PHE A 124 14.07 -1.62 4.49
C PHE A 124 14.80 -2.45 5.55
N ARG A 125 14.27 -2.47 6.78
CA ARG A 125 14.85 -3.25 7.88
C ARG A 125 14.71 -4.75 7.65
N VAL A 126 13.60 -5.19 7.06
CA VAL A 126 13.36 -6.61 6.73
C VAL A 126 14.39 -7.15 5.72
N PHE A 127 14.93 -6.29 4.85
CA PHE A 127 15.89 -6.65 3.81
C PHE A 127 17.30 -6.11 4.08
N ASP A 128 17.66 -5.96 5.35
CA ASP A 128 19.01 -5.59 5.81
C ASP A 128 19.58 -4.31 5.17
N PHE A 129 18.71 -3.35 4.88
CA PHE A 129 19.15 -2.04 4.38
C PHE A 129 20.02 -1.33 5.43
N ALA A 130 21.05 -0.62 4.97
CA ALA A 130 21.97 0.08 5.86
C ALA A 130 21.23 1.15 6.69
N ASN A 131 21.37 1.11 8.01
CA ASN A 131 20.69 2.07 8.89
C ASN A 131 21.28 3.48 8.71
N PRO A 132 20.53 4.46 8.19
CA PRO A 132 21.10 5.77 7.85
C PRO A 132 21.44 6.64 9.06
N ASP A 133 21.06 6.24 10.28
CA ASP A 133 21.27 7.00 11.52
C ASP A 133 22.52 6.54 12.31
N MET A 134 23.20 5.49 11.85
CA MET A 134 24.42 4.98 12.50
C MET A 134 25.50 4.56 11.51
N HIS A 135 26.72 4.39 12.02
CA HIS A 135 27.83 3.86 11.24
C HIS A 135 27.62 2.37 10.94
N ASN A 136 27.60 1.99 9.65
CA ASN A 136 27.46 0.60 9.20
C ASN A 136 28.69 0.21 8.37
N PRO A 137 29.71 -0.45 8.96
CA PRO A 137 30.89 -0.88 8.22
C PRO A 137 30.59 -2.05 7.28
N GLN A 138 29.55 -2.83 7.58
CA GLN A 138 29.09 -3.98 6.81
C GLN A 138 27.58 -4.13 6.97
N ARG A 139 26.89 -4.53 5.91
CA ARG A 139 25.46 -4.92 5.98
C ARG A 139 25.36 -6.34 6.49
N LEU A 140 24.33 -6.61 7.30
CA LEU A 140 23.97 -7.97 7.64
C LEU A 140 23.40 -8.64 6.37
N ASP A 141 23.61 -9.94 6.23
CA ASP A 141 22.86 -10.73 5.26
C ASP A 141 22.06 -11.77 6.01
N THR A 142 20.77 -11.48 6.21
CA THR A 142 19.85 -12.40 6.85
C THR A 142 18.91 -13.00 5.82
N THR A 143 18.70 -14.31 5.92
CA THR A 143 17.65 -15.02 5.19
C THR A 143 16.61 -15.48 6.19
N VAL A 144 15.47 -14.78 6.25
CA VAL A 144 14.42 -15.04 7.24
C VAL A 144 13.07 -15.32 6.56
N PRO A 145 12.20 -16.18 7.15
CA PRO A 145 10.90 -16.51 6.56
C PRO A 145 10.01 -15.31 6.24
N GLN A 146 10.14 -14.21 7.00
CA GLN A 146 9.40 -12.97 6.80
C GLN A 146 9.68 -12.33 5.43
N GLN A 147 10.90 -12.47 4.90
CA GLN A 147 11.25 -11.98 3.57
C GLN A 147 10.47 -12.77 2.49
N ALA A 148 10.41 -14.10 2.59
CA ALA A 148 9.60 -14.92 1.68
C ALA A 148 8.10 -14.57 1.79
N LEU A 149 7.61 -14.32 3.01
CA LEU A 149 6.22 -13.91 3.23
C LEU A 149 5.92 -12.53 2.64
N PHE A 150 6.86 -11.57 2.75
CA PHE A 150 6.74 -10.27 2.07
C PHE A 150 6.55 -10.47 0.57
N PHE A 151 7.38 -11.32 0.00
CA PHE A 151 7.39 -11.62 -1.41
C PHE A 151 6.07 -12.24 -1.92
N MET A 152 5.44 -13.10 -1.13
CA MET A 152 4.13 -13.70 -1.44
C MET A 152 2.96 -12.71 -1.35
N ASN A 153 3.03 -11.72 -0.46
CA ASN A 153 1.89 -10.88 -0.10
C ASN A 153 2.04 -9.40 -0.46
N SER A 154 3.23 -8.96 -0.86
CA SER A 154 3.53 -7.56 -1.13
C SER A 154 2.77 -7.08 -2.38
N PRO A 155 1.94 -6.03 -2.27
CA PRO A 155 1.29 -5.43 -3.43
C PRO A 155 2.29 -5.06 -4.54
N PHE A 156 3.49 -4.61 -4.15
CA PHE A 156 4.56 -4.29 -5.09
C PHE A 156 4.95 -5.51 -5.93
N VAL A 157 5.23 -6.67 -5.31
CA VAL A 157 5.64 -7.89 -6.03
C VAL A 157 4.50 -8.42 -6.89
N VAL A 158 3.26 -8.37 -6.37
CA VAL A 158 2.06 -8.75 -7.09
C VAL A 158 1.89 -7.91 -8.36
N GLU A 159 2.05 -6.58 -8.27
CA GLU A 159 2.02 -5.68 -9.43
C GLU A 159 3.09 -6.04 -10.47
N ARG A 160 4.33 -6.32 -10.06
CA ARG A 160 5.42 -6.69 -10.98
C ARG A 160 5.14 -8.03 -11.68
N ALA A 161 4.51 -8.99 -11.00
CA ALA A 161 4.08 -10.24 -11.60
C ALA A 161 2.99 -10.01 -12.68
N ARG A 162 2.04 -9.10 -12.41
CA ARG A 162 1.03 -8.69 -13.40
C ARG A 162 1.67 -8.03 -14.62
N SER A 163 2.54 -7.06 -14.39
CA SER A 163 3.25 -6.33 -15.45
C SER A 163 4.11 -7.27 -16.29
N LEU A 164 4.87 -8.19 -15.67
CA LEU A 164 5.67 -9.19 -16.38
C LEU A 164 4.83 -10.03 -17.35
N THR A 165 3.65 -10.49 -16.94
CA THR A 165 2.77 -11.28 -17.83
C THR A 165 2.06 -10.46 -18.89
N SER A 166 1.94 -9.15 -18.68
CA SER A 166 1.30 -8.18 -19.56
C SER A 166 2.26 -7.60 -20.61
N ARG A 167 3.58 -7.85 -20.48
CA ARG A 167 4.56 -7.49 -21.49
C ARG A 167 4.13 -8.01 -22.87
N PRO A 168 4.15 -7.19 -23.94
CA PRO A 168 3.64 -7.58 -25.25
C PRO A 168 4.19 -8.91 -25.78
N GLU A 169 5.49 -9.14 -25.60
CA GLU A 169 6.19 -10.35 -25.99
C GLU A 169 5.71 -11.60 -25.24
N VAL A 170 5.23 -11.46 -24.00
CA VAL A 170 4.68 -12.56 -23.19
C VAL A 170 3.19 -12.74 -23.47
N ALA A 171 2.43 -11.65 -23.55
CA ALA A 171 0.99 -11.66 -23.74
C ALA A 171 0.57 -12.13 -25.15
N ALA A 172 1.40 -11.89 -26.17
CA ALA A 172 1.13 -12.34 -27.53
C ALA A 172 1.28 -13.87 -27.72
N LEU A 173 1.97 -14.56 -26.81
CA LEU A 173 2.26 -15.99 -26.93
C LEU A 173 1.08 -16.85 -26.49
N LYS A 174 0.42 -17.50 -27.45
CA LYS A 174 -0.73 -18.39 -27.21
C LYS A 174 -0.36 -19.78 -26.70
N LYS A 175 0.84 -20.29 -27.05
CA LYS A 175 1.25 -21.65 -26.68
C LYS A 175 1.90 -21.65 -25.29
N PRO A 176 1.40 -22.41 -24.29
CA PRO A 176 1.95 -22.39 -22.94
C PRO A 176 3.44 -22.69 -22.87
N LYS A 177 3.93 -23.64 -23.68
CA LYS A 177 5.36 -23.97 -23.75
C LYS A 177 6.22 -22.76 -24.17
N GLN A 178 5.77 -21.99 -25.16
CA GLN A 178 6.52 -20.81 -25.64
C GLN A 178 6.48 -19.70 -24.60
N ARG A 179 5.31 -19.45 -23.99
CA ARG A 179 5.16 -18.44 -22.94
C ARG A 179 6.01 -18.75 -21.71
N ILE A 180 6.09 -20.01 -21.28
CA ILE A 180 7.01 -20.44 -20.21
C ILE A 180 8.47 -20.21 -20.61
N GLN A 181 8.86 -20.56 -21.83
CA GLN A 181 10.24 -20.33 -22.31
C GLN A 181 10.62 -18.85 -22.27
N ASP A 182 9.73 -17.96 -22.71
CA ASP A 182 9.99 -16.53 -22.70
C ASP A 182 10.01 -15.93 -21.29
N LEU A 183 9.13 -16.38 -20.38
CA LEU A 183 9.21 -15.99 -18.97
C LEU A 183 10.57 -16.38 -18.35
N TYR A 184 11.08 -17.57 -18.66
CA TYR A 184 12.42 -17.99 -18.20
C TYR A 184 13.54 -17.12 -18.77
N ARG A 185 13.45 -16.73 -20.05
CA ARG A 185 14.43 -15.83 -20.67
C ARG A 185 14.41 -14.44 -20.06
N LEU A 186 13.23 -13.92 -19.75
CA LEU A 186 13.09 -12.60 -19.13
C LEU A 186 13.56 -12.59 -17.68
N VAL A 187 13.21 -13.61 -16.90
CA VAL A 187 13.47 -13.66 -15.46
C VAL A 187 14.88 -14.18 -15.14
N PHE A 188 15.33 -15.24 -15.82
CA PHE A 188 16.60 -15.93 -15.52
C PHE A 188 17.65 -15.81 -16.63
N GLN A 189 17.35 -15.07 -17.71
CA GLN A 189 18.28 -14.89 -18.84
C GLN A 189 18.74 -16.20 -19.51
N ARG A 190 17.94 -17.26 -19.39
CA ARG A 190 18.21 -18.57 -20.01
C ARG A 190 16.92 -19.28 -20.42
N PRO A 191 16.96 -20.24 -21.35
CA PRO A 191 15.78 -21.04 -21.68
C PRO A 191 15.39 -21.98 -20.51
N ALA A 192 14.09 -22.30 -20.45
CA ALA A 192 13.57 -23.33 -19.55
C ALA A 192 14.00 -24.72 -20.03
N THR A 193 14.44 -25.57 -19.10
CA THR A 193 14.69 -26.99 -19.38
C THR A 193 13.38 -27.73 -19.68
N PRO A 194 13.40 -28.89 -20.36
CA PRO A 194 12.19 -29.69 -20.61
C PRO A 194 11.40 -30.01 -19.32
N ARG A 195 12.11 -30.31 -18.23
CA ARG A 195 11.51 -30.59 -16.92
C ARG A 195 10.85 -29.34 -16.31
N GLN A 196 11.45 -28.16 -16.47
CA GLN A 196 10.87 -26.90 -15.99
C GLN A 196 9.63 -26.51 -16.79
N VAL A 197 9.63 -26.72 -18.11
CA VAL A 197 8.42 -26.54 -18.94
C VAL A 197 7.30 -27.44 -18.47
N GLU A 198 7.59 -28.71 -18.19
CA GLU A 198 6.58 -29.67 -17.71
C GLU A 198 6.00 -29.26 -16.35
N ARG A 199 6.85 -28.85 -15.41
CA ARG A 199 6.41 -28.32 -14.11
C ARG A 199 5.55 -27.07 -14.25
N GLY A 200 5.94 -26.14 -15.12
CA GLY A 200 5.16 -24.93 -15.40
C GLY A 200 3.79 -25.24 -15.99
N ARG A 201 3.71 -26.19 -16.93
CA ARG A 201 2.42 -26.64 -17.48
C ARG A 201 1.51 -27.25 -16.41
N ARG A 202 2.07 -28.09 -15.53
CA ARG A 202 1.32 -28.69 -14.42
C ARG A 202 0.79 -27.62 -13.47
N PHE A 203 1.64 -26.70 -13.04
CA PHE A 203 1.25 -25.59 -12.17
C PHE A 203 0.09 -24.79 -12.76
N LEU A 204 0.16 -24.44 -14.04
CA LEU A 204 -0.88 -23.68 -14.72
C LEU A 204 -2.22 -24.46 -14.76
N ALA A 205 -2.16 -25.75 -15.08
CA ALA A 205 -3.36 -26.60 -15.10
C ALA A 205 -4.01 -26.73 -13.71
N GLU A 206 -3.21 -26.89 -12.66
CA GLU A 206 -3.69 -26.92 -11.27
C GLU A 206 -4.29 -25.56 -10.86
N ALA A 207 -3.63 -24.46 -11.23
CA ALA A 207 -4.09 -23.11 -10.92
C ALA A 207 -5.37 -22.72 -11.67
N ASP A 208 -5.57 -23.19 -12.91
CA ASP A 208 -6.81 -23.04 -13.69
C ASP A 208 -7.97 -23.87 -13.10
N ALA A 209 -7.67 -25.02 -12.48
CA ALA A 209 -8.68 -25.90 -11.90
C ALA A 209 -9.18 -25.44 -10.52
N LEU A 210 -8.42 -24.59 -9.82
CA LEU A 210 -8.85 -24.01 -8.55
C LEU A 210 -9.97 -22.98 -8.77
N PRO A 211 -11.05 -23.03 -7.97
CA PRO A 211 -12.04 -21.97 -8.01
C PRO A 211 -11.37 -20.63 -7.68
N PRO A 212 -11.84 -19.50 -8.26
CA PRO A 212 -11.38 -18.18 -7.85
C PRO A 212 -11.54 -18.07 -6.33
N PRO A 213 -10.53 -17.60 -5.60
CA PRO A 213 -10.68 -17.41 -4.16
C PRO A 213 -11.87 -16.47 -3.94
N GLU A 214 -12.74 -16.82 -3.00
CA GLU A 214 -13.80 -15.91 -2.59
C GLU A 214 -13.13 -14.60 -2.15
N PRO A 215 -13.54 -13.45 -2.72
CA PRO A 215 -12.98 -12.18 -2.30
C PRO A 215 -13.20 -12.04 -0.79
N PRO A 216 -12.16 -11.68 -0.01
CA PRO A 216 -12.34 -11.44 1.40
C PRO A 216 -13.46 -10.42 1.56
N GLN A 217 -14.46 -10.74 2.36
CA GLN A 217 -15.53 -9.80 2.63
C GLN A 217 -14.90 -8.55 3.23
N PRO A 218 -15.18 -7.35 2.70
CA PRO A 218 -14.64 -6.14 3.28
C PRO A 218 -15.03 -6.10 4.74
N VAL A 219 -14.06 -5.82 5.63
CA VAL A 219 -14.36 -5.53 7.03
C VAL A 219 -15.12 -4.20 7.03
N VAL A 220 -16.45 -4.28 7.02
CA VAL A 220 -17.29 -3.09 7.04
C VAL A 220 -17.23 -2.53 8.45
N SER A 221 -16.70 -1.30 8.57
CA SER A 221 -16.76 -0.57 9.84
C SER A 221 -18.21 -0.53 10.33
N PRO A 222 -18.50 -0.76 11.63
CA PRO A 222 -19.85 -0.59 12.16
C PRO A 222 -20.33 0.85 12.09
N TRP A 223 -19.43 1.79 11.76
CA TRP A 223 -19.72 3.19 11.53
C TRP A 223 -20.19 3.48 10.11
N GLN A 224 -21.23 4.29 10.00
CA GLN A 224 -21.72 4.88 8.77
C GLN A 224 -21.79 6.40 8.93
N TYR A 225 -21.56 7.11 7.83
CA TYR A 225 -21.46 8.57 7.79
C TYR A 225 -22.51 9.10 6.81
N GLY A 226 -23.42 9.91 7.32
CA GLY A 226 -24.61 10.29 6.58
C GLY A 226 -25.20 11.61 7.04
N PHE A 227 -26.37 11.89 6.51
CA PHE A 227 -27.22 12.99 6.92
C PHE A 227 -28.65 12.50 7.15
N GLY A 228 -29.46 13.29 7.84
CA GLY A 228 -30.87 12.98 8.01
C GLY A 228 -31.61 13.93 8.93
N GLU A 229 -32.84 13.56 9.25
CA GLU A 229 -33.77 14.36 10.05
C GLU A 229 -33.93 13.76 11.45
N TYR A 230 -33.77 14.59 12.49
CA TYR A 230 -34.21 14.27 13.85
C TYR A 230 -35.60 14.86 14.08
N ASP A 231 -36.54 14.00 14.47
CA ASP A 231 -37.90 14.41 14.81
C ASP A 231 -37.97 14.72 16.31
N GLU A 232 -38.20 16.00 16.63
CA GLU A 232 -38.28 16.49 18.00
C GLU A 232 -39.51 15.98 18.76
N GLN A 233 -40.61 15.64 18.07
CA GLN A 233 -41.83 15.15 18.71
C GLN A 233 -41.67 13.71 19.18
N THR A 234 -41.12 12.87 18.31
CA THR A 234 -40.90 11.45 18.62
C THR A 234 -39.56 11.20 19.32
N GLN A 235 -38.67 12.20 19.32
CA GLN A 235 -37.30 12.12 19.82
C GLN A 235 -36.54 10.95 19.17
N ARG A 236 -36.67 10.82 17.85
CA ARG A 236 -36.10 9.74 17.04
C ARG A 236 -35.44 10.31 15.78
N VAL A 237 -34.48 9.57 15.23
CA VAL A 237 -33.97 9.82 13.88
C VAL A 237 -35.01 9.30 12.89
N LYS A 238 -35.63 10.22 12.15
CA LYS A 238 -36.71 9.94 11.19
C LYS A 238 -36.16 9.42 9.87
N SER A 239 -34.99 9.91 9.45
CA SER A 239 -34.33 9.48 8.22
C SER A 239 -32.81 9.44 8.40
N PHE A 240 -32.16 8.59 7.62
CA PHE A 240 -30.71 8.54 7.51
C PHE A 240 -30.33 8.11 6.10
N VAL A 241 -29.50 8.91 5.44
CA VAL A 241 -28.99 8.66 4.10
C VAL A 241 -27.46 8.77 4.14
N PRO A 242 -26.72 7.72 3.74
CA PRO A 242 -25.26 7.80 3.66
C PRO A 242 -24.80 8.91 2.72
N LEU A 243 -23.71 9.60 3.08
CA LEU A 243 -23.11 10.61 2.21
C LEU A 243 -22.47 9.93 0.99
N PRO A 244 -22.70 10.45 -0.22
CA PRO A 244 -22.32 9.77 -1.45
C PRO A 244 -20.83 9.90 -1.84
N HIS A 245 -20.10 10.89 -1.29
CA HIS A 245 -18.73 11.18 -1.70
C HIS A 245 -17.76 11.18 -0.52
N PHE A 246 -16.58 10.58 -0.73
CA PHE A 246 -15.43 10.66 0.17
C PHE A 246 -14.27 11.36 -0.57
N VAL A 247 -13.95 12.59 -0.15
CA VAL A 247 -12.93 13.45 -0.78
C VAL A 247 -12.06 14.05 0.33
N ASP A 248 -10.74 14.03 0.15
CA ASP A 248 -9.78 14.60 1.10
C ASP A 248 -10.08 14.21 2.56
N GLU A 249 -10.18 12.90 2.80
CA GLU A 249 -10.45 12.29 4.12
C GLU A 249 -11.77 12.77 4.78
N SER A 250 -12.77 13.12 3.96
CA SER A 250 -14.06 13.63 4.43
C SER A 250 -15.24 13.04 3.66
N TRP A 251 -16.28 12.65 4.38
CA TRP A 251 -17.59 12.34 3.79
C TRP A 251 -18.38 13.63 3.57
N GLN A 252 -18.92 13.81 2.36
CA GLN A 252 -19.62 15.03 1.95
C GLN A 252 -20.65 14.77 0.84
N GLY A 253 -21.49 15.76 0.56
CA GLY A 253 -22.61 15.62 -0.36
C GLY A 253 -22.25 15.53 -1.85
N GLY A 254 -21.11 16.07 -2.25
CA GLY A 254 -20.68 16.19 -3.64
C GLY A 254 -19.16 16.15 -3.81
N PRO A 255 -18.63 16.13 -5.04
CA PRO A 255 -17.19 16.21 -5.29
C PRO A 255 -16.58 17.58 -4.92
N LYS A 256 -17.42 18.61 -4.79
CA LYS A 256 -17.07 19.93 -4.25
C LYS A 256 -17.81 20.14 -2.94
N TRP A 257 -17.20 20.90 -2.04
CA TRP A 257 -17.80 21.30 -0.78
C TRP A 257 -17.77 22.83 -0.66
N PRO A 258 -18.91 23.50 -0.39
CA PRO A 258 -20.25 22.94 -0.20
C PRO A 258 -20.84 22.34 -1.50
N ASP A 259 -21.70 21.33 -1.36
CA ASP A 259 -22.42 20.69 -2.47
C ASP A 259 -23.63 21.53 -2.92
N GLU A 260 -24.03 21.44 -4.19
CA GLU A 260 -25.16 22.22 -4.71
C GLU A 260 -26.53 21.84 -4.09
N LYS A 261 -26.69 20.59 -3.63
CA LYS A 261 -27.95 20.08 -3.07
C LYS A 261 -27.89 19.90 -1.56
N LEU A 262 -26.82 19.30 -1.07
CA LEU A 262 -26.61 18.94 0.34
C LEU A 262 -25.79 20.01 1.09
N GLY A 263 -25.23 20.99 0.37
CA GLY A 263 -24.45 22.12 0.91
C GLY A 263 -23.35 21.71 1.87
N TRP A 264 -23.40 22.24 3.09
CA TRP A 264 -22.30 22.24 4.03
C TRP A 264 -22.15 20.94 4.82
N VAL A 265 -23.09 19.99 4.76
CA VAL A 265 -22.98 18.75 5.54
C VAL A 265 -21.68 17.99 5.22
N ARG A 266 -20.88 17.76 6.25
CA ARG A 266 -19.57 17.13 6.14
C ARG A 266 -19.22 16.39 7.41
N LEU A 267 -18.55 15.24 7.28
CA LEU A 267 -18.01 14.47 8.39
C LEU A 267 -16.55 14.12 8.13
N THR A 268 -15.69 14.32 9.13
CA THR A 268 -14.25 13.99 9.11
C THR A 268 -13.92 12.93 10.16
N ALA A 269 -12.66 12.57 10.40
CA ALA A 269 -12.34 11.70 11.54
C ALA A 269 -12.62 12.35 12.91
N GLU A 270 -12.60 13.69 13.00
CA GLU A 270 -12.66 14.40 14.29
C GLU A 270 -14.00 15.10 14.55
N GLY A 271 -14.77 15.39 13.50
CA GLY A 271 -15.95 16.22 13.61
C GLY A 271 -16.64 16.43 12.28
N GLY A 272 -16.97 17.67 11.95
CA GLY A 272 -17.67 17.97 10.70
C GLY A 272 -18.36 19.32 10.73
N HIS A 273 -19.31 19.48 9.82
CA HIS A 273 -20.19 20.64 9.76
C HIS A 273 -21.64 20.16 9.76
N ALA A 274 -22.50 20.84 10.52
CA ALA A 274 -23.82 20.37 10.94
C ALA A 274 -24.89 20.22 9.83
N GLY A 275 -24.58 20.60 8.59
CA GLY A 275 -25.54 20.66 7.48
C GLY A 275 -26.27 22.00 7.34
N ASN A 276 -27.19 22.10 6.38
CA ASN A 276 -27.86 23.38 6.03
C ASN A 276 -29.26 23.54 6.63
N ASP A 277 -29.87 22.45 7.07
CA ASP A 277 -31.22 22.47 7.61
C ASP A 277 -31.42 21.24 8.49
N LEU A 278 -32.58 21.17 9.17
CA LEU A 278 -32.89 20.10 10.11
C LEU A 278 -33.14 18.74 9.44
N GLN A 279 -33.36 18.71 8.12
CA GLN A 279 -33.51 17.47 7.34
C GLN A 279 -32.16 16.92 6.85
N HIS A 280 -31.13 17.76 6.88
CA HIS A 280 -29.77 17.45 6.45
C HIS A 280 -28.76 17.55 7.60
N ALA A 281 -29.18 17.24 8.83
CA ALA A 281 -28.30 17.18 10.00
C ALA A 281 -27.17 16.18 9.75
N ALA A 282 -25.96 16.48 10.22
CA ALA A 282 -24.84 15.54 10.14
C ALA A 282 -25.06 14.37 11.11
N ILE A 283 -24.98 13.13 10.61
CA ILE A 283 -25.22 11.92 11.43
C ILE A 283 -24.04 10.96 11.29
N ARG A 284 -23.39 10.65 12.41
CA ARG A 284 -22.58 9.43 12.53
C ARG A 284 -23.44 8.34 13.13
N ARG A 285 -23.57 7.21 12.45
CA ARG A 285 -24.34 6.05 12.90
C ARG A 285 -23.42 4.90 13.24
N TRP A 286 -23.54 4.36 14.44
CA TRP A 286 -22.95 3.07 14.77
C TRP A 286 -24.02 1.98 14.77
N THR A 287 -23.73 0.83 14.17
CA THR A 287 -24.63 -0.34 14.16
C THR A 287 -24.04 -1.47 14.99
N ALA A 288 -24.83 -1.98 15.94
CA ALA A 288 -24.45 -3.10 16.79
C ALA A 288 -24.23 -4.37 15.97
N GLN A 289 -23.04 -4.95 16.06
CA GLN A 289 -22.69 -6.19 15.35
C GLN A 289 -23.20 -7.45 16.09
N HIS A 290 -23.46 -7.33 17.40
CA HIS A 290 -23.87 -8.40 18.29
C HIS A 290 -24.80 -7.87 19.39
N ASP A 291 -25.47 -8.79 20.08
CA ASP A 291 -26.22 -8.50 21.30
C ASP A 291 -25.24 -8.24 22.46
N GLY A 292 -25.58 -7.30 23.36
CA GLY A 292 -24.78 -7.03 24.54
C GLY A 292 -25.09 -5.69 25.21
N VAL A 293 -24.22 -5.31 26.16
CA VAL A 293 -24.28 -4.03 26.86
C VAL A 293 -23.08 -3.19 26.47
N VAL A 294 -23.32 -1.98 26.00
CA VAL A 294 -22.27 -1.03 25.60
C VAL A 294 -22.28 0.23 26.47
N SER A 295 -21.16 0.94 26.52
CA SER A 295 -21.06 2.30 27.01
C SER A 295 -20.65 3.24 25.89
N VAL A 296 -21.04 4.51 26.01
CA VAL A 296 -20.67 5.58 25.07
C VAL A 296 -19.87 6.65 25.81
N SER A 297 -18.81 7.12 25.21
CA SER A 297 -17.99 8.22 25.72
C SER A 297 -17.57 9.14 24.59
N GLY A 298 -17.38 10.42 24.89
CA GLY A 298 -16.93 11.40 23.91
C GLY A 298 -17.02 12.81 24.47
N THR A 299 -16.51 13.76 23.70
CA THR A 299 -16.66 15.18 23.98
C THR A 299 -17.16 15.83 22.70
N LEU A 300 -18.32 16.49 22.80
CA LEU A 300 -18.83 17.36 21.75
C LEU A 300 -18.32 18.78 22.03
N ALA A 301 -17.78 19.45 21.01
CA ALA A 301 -17.31 20.82 21.11
C ALA A 301 -17.71 21.64 19.88
N HIS A 302 -18.03 22.90 20.14
CA HIS A 302 -18.18 23.95 19.14
C HIS A 302 -17.24 25.10 19.51
N GLU A 303 -16.23 25.36 18.69
CA GLU A 303 -15.12 26.24 19.08
C GLU A 303 -15.30 27.69 18.61
N HIS A 304 -16.20 27.95 17.66
CA HIS A 304 -16.42 29.29 17.12
C HIS A 304 -17.20 30.17 18.10
N LYS A 305 -16.86 31.47 18.12
CA LYS A 305 -17.59 32.50 18.87
C LYS A 305 -18.67 33.14 18.01
N GLU A 306 -18.38 33.22 16.72
CA GLU A 306 -19.30 33.59 15.66
C GLU A 306 -20.41 32.53 15.53
N GLY A 307 -21.58 32.92 15.03
CA GLY A 307 -22.74 32.04 14.95
C GLY A 307 -23.55 31.95 16.23
N ASP A 308 -24.41 30.93 16.31
CA ASP A 308 -25.24 30.62 17.48
C ASP A 308 -25.07 29.17 18.00
N GLY A 309 -24.08 28.46 17.44
CA GLY A 309 -23.65 27.15 17.89
C GLY A 309 -24.46 26.00 17.32
N ILE A 310 -24.26 24.83 17.92
CA ILE A 310 -24.77 23.56 17.42
C ILE A 310 -25.64 22.87 18.46
N ARG A 311 -26.45 21.93 17.99
CA ARG A 311 -27.19 20.99 18.84
C ARG A 311 -26.72 19.57 18.53
N GLY A 312 -26.18 18.91 19.55
CA GLY A 312 -25.79 17.51 19.47
C GLY A 312 -26.80 16.61 20.17
N ARG A 313 -27.04 15.41 19.64
CA ARG A 313 -27.93 14.40 20.23
C ARG A 313 -27.36 13.00 20.06
N ILE A 314 -27.56 12.16 21.08
CA ILE A 314 -27.34 10.70 20.97
C ILE A 314 -28.71 10.03 20.97
N VAL A 315 -28.97 9.20 19.97
CA VAL A 315 -30.26 8.52 19.80
C VAL A 315 -30.03 7.03 19.55
N SER A 316 -30.65 6.17 20.34
CA SER A 316 -30.71 4.73 20.10
C SER A 316 -31.98 4.37 19.33
N SER A 317 -31.88 3.48 18.33
CA SER A 317 -33.08 2.93 17.67
C SER A 317 -34.00 2.19 18.63
N ARG A 318 -33.43 1.57 19.67
CA ARG A 318 -34.17 0.83 20.70
C ARG A 318 -34.66 1.76 21.81
N ALA A 319 -33.73 2.42 22.50
CA ALA A 319 -34.04 3.16 23.72
C ALA A 319 -34.52 4.60 23.46
N GLY A 320 -34.29 5.14 22.26
CA GLY A 320 -34.62 6.52 21.92
C GLY A 320 -33.54 7.53 22.27
N SER A 321 -33.96 8.77 22.55
CA SER A 321 -33.04 9.83 22.93
C SER A 321 -32.30 9.49 24.23
N LEU A 322 -30.97 9.48 24.17
CA LEU A 322 -30.08 9.18 25.28
C LEU A 322 -29.42 10.43 25.85
N GLY A 323 -29.33 11.52 25.08
CA GLY A 323 -28.80 12.80 25.52
C GLY A 323 -28.91 13.87 24.45
N SER A 324 -28.99 15.13 24.88
CA SER A 324 -29.04 16.31 24.01
C SER A 324 -28.25 17.45 24.64
N TRP A 325 -27.49 18.16 23.82
CA TRP A 325 -26.63 19.26 24.21
C TRP A 325 -26.78 20.40 23.21
N THR A 326 -26.85 21.64 23.69
CA THR A 326 -26.76 22.85 22.84
C THR A 326 -25.50 23.58 23.27
N LEU A 327 -24.57 23.79 22.34
CA LEU A 327 -23.24 24.34 22.63
C LEU A 327 -22.93 25.50 21.70
N HIS A 328 -22.41 26.58 22.28
CA HIS A 328 -21.89 27.73 21.55
C HIS A 328 -20.61 28.21 22.24
N ASN A 329 -19.50 28.28 21.49
CA ASN A 329 -18.14 28.43 22.01
C ASN A 329 -17.83 27.58 23.27
N ASP A 330 -18.32 26.35 23.32
CA ASP A 330 -18.25 25.49 24.51
C ASP A 330 -18.08 24.01 24.15
N LYS A 331 -17.84 23.17 25.16
CA LYS A 331 -17.71 21.72 25.05
C LYS A 331 -18.45 21.02 26.18
N ALA A 332 -19.00 19.85 25.89
CA ALA A 332 -19.64 18.98 26.87
C ALA A 332 -19.22 17.52 26.72
N GLU A 333 -19.12 16.83 27.86
CA GLU A 333 -18.96 15.38 27.86
C GLU A 333 -20.26 14.69 27.46
N THR A 334 -20.15 13.74 26.54
CA THR A 334 -21.27 12.94 26.03
C THR A 334 -21.07 11.50 26.49
N LYS A 335 -21.55 11.19 27.70
CA LYS A 335 -21.33 9.90 28.37
C LYS A 335 -22.64 9.15 28.58
N ILE A 336 -22.70 7.91 28.13
CA ILE A 336 -23.76 6.95 28.46
C ILE A 336 -23.10 5.78 29.18
N GLU A 337 -23.42 5.58 30.45
CA GLU A 337 -22.78 4.55 31.25
C GLU A 337 -23.10 3.17 30.73
N SER A 338 -24.36 2.86 30.43
CA SER A 338 -24.79 1.51 30.08
C SER A 338 -25.99 1.57 29.15
N LEU A 339 -25.92 0.84 28.03
CA LEU A 339 -27.00 0.70 27.06
C LEU A 339 -27.05 -0.73 26.56
N GLU A 340 -28.22 -1.37 26.70
CA GLU A 340 -28.48 -2.67 26.09
C GLU A 340 -28.74 -2.50 24.58
N VAL A 341 -28.05 -3.32 23.77
CA VAL A 341 -28.18 -3.34 22.31
C VAL A 341 -28.38 -4.77 21.82
N LYS A 342 -29.17 -4.93 20.75
CA LYS A 342 -29.23 -6.15 19.95
C LYS A 342 -28.53 -5.94 18.63
N LYS A 343 -28.05 -7.02 18.01
CA LYS A 343 -27.50 -7.00 16.66
C LYS A 343 -28.45 -6.27 15.70
N GLY A 344 -27.92 -5.27 15.01
CA GLY A 344 -28.65 -4.41 14.09
C GLY A 344 -29.25 -3.14 14.71
N ASP A 345 -29.25 -2.99 16.04
CA ASP A 345 -29.60 -1.72 16.67
C ASP A 345 -28.60 -0.63 16.29
N THR A 346 -29.07 0.61 16.23
CA THR A 346 -28.24 1.77 15.88
C THR A 346 -28.12 2.74 17.04
N ILE A 347 -26.96 3.40 17.11
CA ILE A 347 -26.70 4.58 17.94
C ILE A 347 -26.28 5.70 17.01
N ASP A 348 -27.10 6.74 16.93
CA ASP A 348 -26.93 7.90 16.08
C ASP A 348 -26.42 9.09 16.88
N PHE A 349 -25.33 9.67 16.41
CA PHE A 349 -24.76 10.93 16.89
C PHE A 349 -25.13 11.99 15.87
N VAL A 350 -26.20 12.73 16.20
CA VAL A 350 -26.80 13.73 15.33
C VAL A 350 -26.28 15.10 15.74
N VAL A 351 -25.80 15.88 14.77
CA VAL A 351 -25.45 17.29 14.95
C VAL A 351 -26.17 18.11 13.91
N ASP A 352 -26.99 19.06 14.36
CA ASP A 352 -27.60 20.09 13.53
C ASP A 352 -27.22 21.49 14.03
N PHE A 353 -27.42 22.47 13.16
CA PHE A 353 -27.26 23.88 13.50
C PHE A 353 -28.35 24.33 14.49
N ASN A 354 -28.11 25.45 15.19
CA ASN A 354 -29.08 25.97 16.14
C ASN A 354 -30.18 26.80 15.44
N ALA A 355 -29.95 28.09 15.16
CA ALA A 355 -30.93 28.94 14.47
C ALA A 355 -30.40 29.57 13.17
N ASN A 356 -29.08 29.70 12.98
CA ASN A 356 -28.46 30.17 11.74
C ASN A 356 -27.31 29.27 11.28
N LEU A 357 -26.94 29.36 9.99
CA LEU A 357 -25.97 28.48 9.33
C LEU A 357 -24.54 29.05 9.32
N ASN A 358 -24.10 29.67 10.40
CA ASN A 358 -22.86 30.44 10.41
C ASN A 358 -21.85 29.87 11.40
N ASN A 359 -20.79 29.23 10.88
CA ASN A 359 -19.69 28.63 11.66
C ASN A 359 -20.10 27.42 12.51
N ASP A 360 -21.01 26.57 11.99
CA ASP A 360 -21.50 25.37 12.69
C ASP A 360 -20.56 24.16 12.58
N ASP A 361 -19.26 24.42 12.50
CA ASP A 361 -18.23 23.40 12.58
C ASP A 361 -18.19 22.83 14.01
N PHE A 362 -18.09 21.51 14.10
CA PHE A 362 -18.09 20.81 15.37
C PHE A 362 -16.96 19.79 15.44
N LYS A 363 -16.56 19.46 16.68
CA LYS A 363 -15.68 18.33 16.98
C LYS A 363 -16.44 17.33 17.82
N TRP A 364 -16.58 16.10 17.31
CA TRP A 364 -17.20 15.00 18.05
C TRP A 364 -16.78 13.65 17.44
N ALA A 365 -15.91 12.95 18.17
CA ALA A 365 -15.45 11.62 17.82
C ALA A 365 -15.74 10.65 18.99
N PRO A 366 -16.99 10.18 19.13
CA PRO A 366 -17.38 9.29 20.21
C PRO A 366 -16.71 7.92 20.12
N ALA A 367 -16.58 7.25 21.25
CA ALA A 367 -16.14 5.87 21.37
C ALA A 367 -17.21 5.03 22.07
N ILE A 368 -17.46 3.85 21.53
CA ILE A 368 -18.40 2.85 22.05
C ILE A 368 -17.57 1.67 22.55
N LYS A 369 -17.82 1.22 23.78
CA LYS A 369 -17.12 0.08 24.38
C LYS A 369 -18.10 -0.98 24.82
N LEU A 370 -17.78 -2.25 24.57
CA LEU A 370 -18.54 -3.37 25.08
C LEU A 370 -18.21 -3.55 26.58
N LYS A 371 -19.24 -3.61 27.44
CA LYS A 371 -19.06 -3.77 28.89
C LYS A 371 -18.88 -5.22 29.34
N GLU A 372 -19.49 -6.17 28.63
CA GLU A 372 -19.44 -7.59 28.96
C GLU A 372 -19.21 -8.40 27.68
N GLN A 373 -18.21 -9.29 27.66
CA GLN A 373 -18.00 -10.18 26.53
C GLN A 373 -19.13 -11.23 26.49
N PRO A 374 -19.70 -11.53 25.31
CA PRO A 374 -20.68 -12.60 25.19
C PRO A 374 -20.07 -13.93 25.65
N VAL A 375 -20.81 -14.65 26.50
CA VAL A 375 -20.40 -15.96 27.02
C VAL A 375 -20.23 -16.93 25.84
N GLY A 376 -18.99 -17.35 25.58
CA GLY A 376 -18.64 -18.34 24.55
C GLY A 376 -17.90 -17.81 23.31
N GLY A 377 -17.58 -16.52 23.22
CA GLY A 377 -16.77 -15.95 22.14
C GLY A 377 -15.27 -15.93 22.45
N SER A 378 -14.42 -16.26 21.47
CA SER A 378 -12.96 -16.11 21.64
C SER A 378 -12.58 -14.62 21.68
N SER A 379 -11.64 -14.23 22.56
CA SER A 379 -11.23 -12.84 22.76
C SER A 379 -10.56 -12.18 21.54
N ALA A 380 -10.23 -12.95 20.50
CA ALA A 380 -9.60 -12.48 19.27
C ALA A 380 -10.60 -12.07 18.17
N GLU A 381 -11.89 -12.38 18.32
CA GLU A 381 -12.91 -12.15 17.28
C GLU A 381 -13.70 -10.84 17.45
N TYR A 382 -13.61 -10.17 18.60
CA TYR A 382 -14.45 -9.01 18.92
C TYR A 382 -13.61 -7.77 19.20
N ALA A 383 -13.83 -6.71 18.42
CA ALA A 383 -13.38 -5.38 18.83
C ALA A 383 -14.18 -4.97 20.07
N GLY A 384 -13.57 -5.00 21.25
CA GLY A 384 -14.22 -4.56 22.50
C GLY A 384 -14.44 -3.03 22.57
N GLU A 385 -13.91 -2.29 21.60
CA GLU A 385 -13.99 -0.84 21.50
C GLU A 385 -14.03 -0.40 20.04
N TRP A 386 -14.95 0.51 19.73
CA TRP A 386 -15.14 1.15 18.43
C TRP A 386 -15.04 2.67 18.61
N GLY A 387 -14.02 3.29 18.03
CA GLY A 387 -13.76 4.72 18.16
C GLY A 387 -14.01 5.44 16.84
N ALA A 388 -14.91 6.42 16.81
CA ALA A 388 -15.30 7.12 15.57
C ALA A 388 -14.14 7.81 14.85
N LYS A 389 -13.08 8.22 15.56
CA LYS A 389 -11.85 8.77 14.95
C LYS A 389 -10.93 7.68 14.41
N LYS A 390 -10.70 6.63 15.20
CA LYS A 390 -9.81 5.52 14.86
C LYS A 390 -10.34 4.71 13.69
N ASP A 391 -11.65 4.51 13.66
CA ASP A 391 -12.36 3.66 12.70
C ASP A 391 -12.97 4.48 11.55
N PHE A 392 -12.59 5.76 11.43
CA PHE A 392 -13.01 6.62 10.33
C PHE A 392 -12.34 6.18 9.03
N SER A 393 -13.16 5.87 8.03
CA SER A 393 -12.68 5.44 6.73
C SER A 393 -13.64 5.87 5.63
N GLY A 394 -13.09 5.97 4.43
CA GLY A 394 -13.88 6.09 3.20
C GLY A 394 -14.61 4.80 2.85
N PRO A 395 -15.22 4.71 1.66
CA PRO A 395 -15.85 3.48 1.22
C PRO A 395 -14.84 2.33 1.28
N PRO A 396 -15.24 1.11 1.71
CA PRO A 396 -14.33 0.00 1.80
C PRO A 396 -13.63 -0.21 0.46
N GLU A 397 -12.30 -0.25 0.46
CA GLU A 397 -11.55 -0.53 -0.76
C GLU A 397 -12.00 -1.91 -1.28
N PRO A 398 -12.30 -2.05 -2.59
CA PRO A 398 -12.61 -3.35 -3.14
C PRO A 398 -11.42 -4.28 -2.89
N PRO A 399 -11.66 -5.55 -2.56
CA PRO A 399 -10.58 -6.49 -2.33
C PRO A 399 -9.69 -6.58 -3.57
N PRO A 400 -8.36 -6.73 -3.39
CA PRO A 400 -7.46 -6.79 -4.52
C PRO A 400 -7.85 -7.95 -5.43
N LYS A 401 -7.88 -7.68 -6.75
CA LYS A 401 -8.18 -8.72 -7.74
C LYS A 401 -7.23 -9.91 -7.52
N PRO A 402 -7.73 -11.15 -7.46
CA PRO A 402 -6.86 -12.33 -7.41
C PRO A 402 -5.92 -12.39 -8.61
N LEU A 403 -4.74 -12.99 -8.44
CA LEU A 403 -3.84 -13.27 -9.56
C LEU A 403 -4.43 -14.38 -10.43
N SER A 404 -4.38 -14.17 -11.74
CA SER A 404 -4.64 -15.22 -12.73
C SER A 404 -3.56 -16.31 -12.65
N PRO A 405 -3.80 -17.50 -13.21
CA PRO A 405 -2.83 -18.60 -13.19
C PRO A 405 -1.45 -18.23 -13.77
N TRP A 406 -1.41 -17.43 -14.83
CA TRP A 406 -0.16 -16.92 -15.39
C TRP A 406 0.54 -15.92 -14.48
N GLU A 407 -0.20 -15.04 -13.83
CA GLU A 407 0.36 -14.06 -12.90
C GLU A 407 0.87 -14.74 -11.62
N LYS A 408 0.18 -15.77 -11.12
CA LYS A 408 0.67 -16.64 -10.04
C LYS A 408 1.97 -17.34 -10.46
N TYR A 409 2.02 -17.87 -11.68
CA TYR A 409 3.22 -18.53 -12.18
C TYR A 409 4.40 -17.56 -12.30
N ALA A 410 4.16 -16.36 -12.85
CA ALA A 410 5.15 -15.28 -12.88
C ALA A 410 5.64 -14.92 -11.47
N GLN A 411 4.73 -14.79 -10.50
CA GLN A 411 5.08 -14.56 -9.11
C GLN A 411 6.01 -15.67 -8.61
N VAL A 412 5.68 -16.95 -8.79
CA VAL A 412 6.54 -18.08 -8.39
C VAL A 412 7.95 -17.98 -8.96
N LEU A 413 8.13 -17.51 -10.21
CA LEU A 413 9.46 -17.30 -10.78
C LEU A 413 10.21 -16.17 -10.07
N LEU A 414 9.55 -15.05 -9.80
CA LEU A 414 10.12 -13.90 -9.07
C LEU A 414 10.43 -14.21 -7.60
N LEU A 415 9.76 -15.22 -7.02
CA LEU A 415 9.98 -15.70 -5.64
C LEU A 415 11.13 -16.71 -5.52
N SER A 416 11.64 -17.19 -6.66
CA SER A 416 12.59 -18.30 -6.65
C SER A 416 13.97 -17.86 -6.21
N ASN A 417 14.72 -18.78 -5.59
CA ASN A 417 16.12 -18.50 -5.23
C ASN A 417 16.95 -18.12 -6.47
N GLU A 418 16.64 -18.68 -7.64
CA GLU A 418 17.35 -18.36 -8.89
C GLU A 418 17.20 -16.89 -9.31
N PHE A 419 16.09 -16.25 -8.93
CA PHE A 419 15.91 -14.82 -9.15
C PHE A 419 16.55 -13.96 -8.04
N MET A 420 16.54 -14.47 -6.81
CA MET A 420 16.83 -13.70 -5.59
C MET A 420 18.29 -13.72 -5.15
N PHE A 421 19.12 -14.51 -5.80
CA PHE A 421 20.51 -14.72 -5.44
C PHE A 421 21.40 -14.67 -6.67
N VAL A 422 22.65 -14.26 -6.49
CA VAL A 422 23.72 -14.31 -7.48
C VAL A 422 24.62 -15.48 -7.14
N ASP A 423 25.03 -16.26 -8.15
CA ASP A 423 25.84 -17.48 -8.04
C ASP A 423 27.05 -17.51 -8.98
#